data_AF-A0A2H3HVK0-F1
#
_entry.id   AF-A0A2H3HVK0-F1
#
_cell.length_a   1.000
_cell.length_b   1.000
_cell.length_c   1.000
_cell.angle_alpha   90.00
_cell.angle_beta   90.00
_cell.angle_gamma   90.00
#
_symmetry.space_group_name_H-M   'P 1'
#
loop_
_entity.id
_entity.type
_entity.pdbx_description
1 polymer ?
#
loop_
_entity_poly.entity_id
_entity_poly.type
_entity_poly.pdbx_seq_one_letter_code
_entity_poly.pdbx_strand_id
1 'polypeptide(L)'
;MDIGPGRSPERRLPGAEPEGKGAVAQSLLVFPVQPCCGIELERDVASFKHSEFDRLYTLAQRDSEVGQKDVWQAISREHFPLLANVEVDLWIPDPNKTSRLLGHIEGSFLVLKFPWTDSGLQGILQQVAAKISHGLKAIPEKEFLLPVSFPNEEEIRARGYSFAEVTIGGKNTTGLNMDVELPAELARYLGAERQIGIFRVDQL
;
A
#
# COMPACT_ATOMS: atom_id res chain seq x y z
N MET A 1 53.64 25.29 61.96
CA MET A 1 53.28 25.46 60.54
C MET A 1 52.97 24.08 60.02
N ASP A 2 51.70 23.71 59.97
CA ASP A 2 51.22 22.41 59.48
C ASP A 2 50.42 22.65 58.20
N ILE A 3 50.89 22.09 57.08
CA ILE A 3 50.16 22.01 55.82
C ILE A 3 50.03 20.53 55.46
N GLY A 4 48.77 20.09 55.37
CA GLY A 4 48.35 18.73 55.02
C GLY A 4 48.56 18.35 53.54
N PRO A 5 48.18 17.12 53.16
CA PRO A 5 48.96 16.30 52.23
C PRO A 5 48.51 16.40 50.77
N GLY A 6 49.48 16.43 49.85
CA GLY A 6 49.27 16.39 48.40
C GLY A 6 49.27 14.96 47.83
N ARG A 7 48.17 14.63 47.15
CA ARG A 7 47.87 13.41 46.37
C ARG A 7 48.96 13.05 45.34
N SER A 8 49.19 11.73 45.19
CA SER A 8 49.98 11.12 44.10
C SER A 8 49.35 11.30 42.70
N PRO A 9 50.16 11.31 41.63
CA PRO A 9 49.70 11.59 40.26
C PRO A 9 49.32 10.33 39.46
N GLU A 10 48.72 10.64 38.31
CA GLU A 10 47.98 9.83 37.35
C GLU A 10 48.71 8.63 36.72
N ARG A 11 47.93 7.60 36.41
CA ARG A 11 48.07 6.82 35.17
C ARG A 11 46.68 6.41 34.68
N ARG A 12 46.16 7.11 33.67
CA ARG A 12 45.03 6.65 32.84
C ARG A 12 45.45 6.76 31.38
N LEU A 13 45.30 5.64 30.66
CA LEU A 13 45.66 5.44 29.26
C LEU A 13 44.78 6.30 28.33
N PRO A 14 45.27 6.65 27.12
CA PRO A 14 44.46 7.26 26.07
C PRO A 14 43.74 6.19 25.24
N GLY A 15 42.55 6.51 24.74
CA GLY A 15 41.96 5.81 23.59
C GLY A 15 40.60 5.14 23.86
N ALA A 16 39.53 5.87 23.53
CA ALA A 16 38.39 5.37 22.77
C ALA A 16 37.47 6.57 22.52
N GLU A 17 37.64 7.22 21.37
CA GLU A 17 36.60 8.08 20.82
C GLU A 17 35.37 7.21 20.53
N PRO A 18 34.14 7.63 20.86
CA PRO A 18 32.96 6.93 20.40
C PRO A 18 32.76 7.26 18.91
N GLU A 19 33.32 6.44 18.03
CA GLU A 19 32.82 6.29 16.67
C GLU A 19 31.44 5.64 16.71
N GLY A 20 30.52 6.18 15.91
CA GLY A 20 29.18 5.64 15.73
C GLY A 20 28.09 6.67 15.92
N LYS A 21 28.06 7.71 15.07
CA LYS A 21 26.79 8.40 14.78
C LYS A 21 25.84 7.33 14.23
N GLY A 22 24.91 6.86 15.06
CA GLY A 22 23.84 5.98 14.62
C GLY A 22 23.14 6.63 13.43
N ALA A 23 23.11 5.93 12.30
CA ALA A 23 22.28 6.33 11.17
C ALA A 23 20.84 6.38 11.68
N VAL A 24 20.26 7.58 11.75
CA VAL A 24 18.86 7.74 12.07
C VAL A 24 18.09 7.13 10.91
N ALA A 25 17.42 6.00 11.15
CA ALA A 25 16.50 5.42 10.19
C ALA A 25 15.50 6.50 9.78
N GLN A 26 15.56 6.92 8.52
CA GLN A 26 14.64 7.89 7.97
C GLN A 26 13.43 7.11 7.45
N SER A 27 12.25 7.34 8.00
CA SER A 27 11.04 6.78 7.45
C SER A 27 10.47 7.68 6.35
N LEU A 28 9.79 7.09 5.37
CA LEU A 28 9.17 7.78 4.26
C LEU A 28 7.69 7.41 4.18
N LEU A 29 6.81 8.39 4.38
CA LEU A 29 5.38 8.21 4.13
C LEU A 29 5.10 8.34 2.62
N VAL A 30 4.50 7.30 2.04
CA VAL A 30 4.07 7.27 0.62
C VAL A 30 2.58 6.95 0.53
N PHE A 31 1.93 7.34 -0.57
CA PHE A 31 0.53 7.05 -0.86
C PHE A 31 0.42 6.27 -2.18
N PRO A 32 0.66 4.94 -2.17
CA PRO A 32 0.69 4.16 -3.40
C PRO A 32 -0.63 4.14 -4.15
N VAL A 33 -1.74 4.28 -3.43
CA VAL A 33 -3.09 4.42 -3.98
C VAL A 33 -3.66 5.76 -3.56
N GLN A 34 -3.81 6.69 -4.51
CA GLN A 34 -3.97 8.13 -4.25
C GLN A 34 -5.04 8.49 -3.19
N PRO A 35 -6.26 7.90 -3.19
CA PRO A 35 -7.26 8.25 -2.19
C PRO A 35 -7.24 7.38 -0.91
N CYS A 36 -6.41 6.34 -0.83
CA CYS A 36 -6.37 5.40 0.30
C CYS A 36 -5.31 5.78 1.35
N CYS A 37 -5.19 5.01 2.44
CA CYS A 37 -4.18 5.24 3.47
C CYS A 37 -2.76 5.20 2.92
N GLY A 38 -1.89 6.03 3.51
CA GLY A 38 -0.46 6.01 3.21
C GLY A 38 0.25 4.93 4.01
N ILE A 39 1.41 4.50 3.52
CA ILE A 39 2.28 3.54 4.18
C ILE A 39 3.60 4.19 4.55
N GLU A 40 4.12 3.82 5.72
CA GLU A 40 5.44 4.24 6.16
C GLU A 40 6.47 3.19 5.72
N LEU A 41 7.43 3.61 4.91
CA LEU A 41 8.54 2.78 4.47
C LEU A 41 9.76 3.10 5.33
N GLU A 42 10.26 2.10 6.05
CA GLU A 42 11.53 2.20 6.77
C GLU A 42 12.69 2.14 5.75
N ARG A 43 13.51 3.20 5.68
CA ARG A 43 14.69 3.20 4.79
C ARG A 43 15.82 2.40 5.41
N ASP A 44 16.37 1.48 4.63
CA ASP A 44 17.82 1.29 4.62
C ASP A 44 18.42 2.28 3.61
N VAL A 45 19.48 2.99 4.00
CA VAL A 45 19.85 4.36 3.54
C VAL A 45 20.25 4.47 2.04
N ALA A 46 20.12 3.43 1.22
CA ALA A 46 20.71 3.40 -0.13
C ALA A 46 19.77 3.12 -1.32
N SER A 47 18.52 2.65 -1.17
CA SER A 47 17.88 1.98 -2.33
C SER A 47 16.48 2.42 -2.76
N PHE A 48 15.67 3.08 -1.92
CA PHE A 48 14.27 3.36 -2.30
C PHE A 48 14.04 4.82 -2.68
N LYS A 49 13.57 5.06 -3.91
CA LYS A 49 13.10 6.37 -4.37
C LYS A 49 11.62 6.52 -4.01
N HIS A 50 11.23 7.68 -3.46
CA HIS A 50 9.82 7.99 -3.16
C HIS A 50 8.89 7.74 -4.36
N SER A 51 9.35 8.14 -5.54
CA SER A 51 8.66 7.96 -6.82
C SER A 51 8.40 6.50 -7.17
N GLU A 52 9.14 5.53 -6.65
CA GLU A 52 8.90 4.13 -6.97
C GLU A 52 7.60 3.58 -6.36
N PHE A 53 7.11 4.20 -5.28
CA PHE A 53 5.96 3.72 -4.52
C PHE A 53 4.82 4.74 -4.36
N ASP A 54 5.05 6.02 -4.63
CA ASP A 54 4.00 7.04 -4.49
C ASP A 54 3.07 7.05 -5.71
N ARG A 55 1.74 7.19 -5.49
CA ARG A 55 0.73 7.42 -6.53
C ARG A 55 0.78 6.44 -7.72
N LEU A 56 1.11 5.19 -7.46
CA LEU A 56 1.14 4.14 -8.49
C LEU A 56 -0.26 3.89 -9.07
N TYR A 57 -1.27 3.98 -8.21
CA TYR A 57 -2.65 3.69 -8.53
C TYR A 57 -3.58 4.84 -8.19
N THR A 58 -4.64 4.93 -8.97
CA THR A 58 -5.81 5.75 -8.66
C THR A 58 -7.07 4.92 -8.78
N LEU A 59 -8.02 5.13 -7.87
CA LEU A 59 -9.37 4.61 -8.02
C LEU A 59 -10.18 5.61 -8.84
N ALA A 60 -11.02 5.10 -9.73
CA ALA A 60 -11.88 5.93 -10.56
C ALA A 60 -13.26 5.32 -10.68
N GLN A 61 -14.26 6.18 -10.89
CA GLN A 61 -15.62 5.81 -11.18
C GLN A 61 -15.88 6.03 -12.66
N ARG A 62 -16.59 5.08 -13.30
CA ARG A 62 -16.97 5.21 -14.70
C ARG A 62 -18.03 6.30 -14.85
N ASP A 63 -17.77 7.27 -15.70
CA ASP A 63 -18.74 8.27 -16.09
C ASP A 63 -19.41 7.82 -17.40
N SER A 64 -20.51 7.09 -17.27
CA SER A 64 -21.24 6.58 -18.42
C SER A 64 -22.51 7.39 -18.63
N GLU A 65 -22.41 8.47 -19.42
CA GLU A 65 -23.59 8.95 -20.15
C GLU A 65 -23.78 8.08 -21.40
N VAL A 66 -25.03 7.69 -21.69
CA VAL A 66 -25.37 6.79 -22.79
C VAL A 66 -24.86 7.39 -24.11
N GLY A 67 -23.84 6.75 -24.72
CA GLY A 67 -23.32 7.08 -26.04
C GLY A 67 -21.96 7.80 -26.08
N GLN A 68 -21.32 8.08 -24.94
CA GLN A 68 -19.95 8.62 -24.90
C GLN A 68 -18.89 7.53 -24.67
N LYS A 69 -17.64 7.84 -25.02
CA LYS A 69 -16.45 7.01 -24.73
C LYS A 69 -16.40 6.65 -23.24
N ASP A 70 -15.73 5.55 -22.92
CA ASP A 70 -15.42 5.16 -21.53
C ASP A 70 -14.50 6.18 -20.86
N VAL A 71 -15.11 7.24 -20.34
CA VAL A 71 -14.44 8.26 -19.54
C VAL A 71 -14.52 7.86 -18.08
N TRP A 72 -13.37 7.82 -17.42
CA TRP A 72 -13.27 7.52 -16.00
C TRP A 72 -12.91 8.77 -15.21
N GLN A 73 -13.53 8.97 -14.06
CA GLN A 73 -13.25 10.10 -13.18
C GLN A 73 -12.60 9.60 -11.90
N ALA A 74 -11.40 10.07 -11.58
CA ALA A 74 -10.73 9.70 -10.34
C ALA A 74 -11.57 10.10 -9.12
N ILE A 75 -11.70 9.18 -8.16
CA ILE A 75 -12.46 9.39 -6.95
C ILE A 75 -11.57 9.93 -5.82
N SER A 76 -12.16 10.73 -4.94
CA SER A 76 -11.48 11.34 -3.79
C SER A 76 -12.19 11.02 -2.49
N ARG A 77 -11.48 11.19 -1.36
CA ARG A 77 -12.05 11.01 -0.01
C ARG A 77 -13.19 11.99 0.31
N GLU A 78 -13.28 13.10 -0.41
CA GLU A 78 -14.37 14.07 -0.25
C GLU A 78 -15.71 13.47 -0.68
N HIS A 79 -15.71 12.69 -1.76
CA HIS A 79 -16.91 12.03 -2.29
C HIS A 79 -17.07 10.61 -1.75
N PHE A 80 -15.96 9.94 -1.43
CA PHE A 80 -15.91 8.58 -0.91
C PHE A 80 -15.09 8.51 0.39
N PRO A 81 -15.65 8.97 1.53
CA PRO A 81 -14.90 9.07 2.79
C PRO A 81 -14.40 7.73 3.31
N LEU A 82 -15.09 6.63 2.97
CA LEU A 82 -14.71 5.27 3.38
C LEU A 82 -13.39 4.79 2.75
N LEU A 83 -12.85 5.49 1.74
CA LEU A 83 -11.51 5.25 1.23
C LEU A 83 -10.43 5.48 2.30
N ALA A 84 -10.70 6.30 3.31
CA ALA A 84 -9.80 6.51 4.45
C ALA A 84 -9.69 5.29 5.38
N ASN A 85 -10.57 4.30 5.24
CA ASN A 85 -10.54 3.04 5.98
C ASN A 85 -9.95 1.90 5.14
N VAL A 86 -9.55 2.17 3.90
CA VAL A 86 -8.85 1.19 3.07
C VAL A 86 -7.39 1.24 3.44
N GLU A 87 -6.96 0.22 4.19
CA GLU A 87 -5.58 0.02 4.57
C GLU A 87 -4.78 -0.44 3.36
N VAL A 88 -3.54 0.00 3.29
CA VAL A 88 -2.58 -0.36 2.25
C VAL A 88 -1.36 -0.86 2.99
N ASP A 89 -0.79 -1.96 2.53
CA ASP A 89 0.49 -2.49 3.02
C ASP A 89 1.37 -2.87 1.82
N LEU A 90 2.68 -2.86 2.01
CA LEU A 90 3.63 -3.39 1.03
C LEU A 90 4.06 -4.80 1.44
N TRP A 91 3.78 -5.78 0.59
CA TRP A 91 4.24 -7.15 0.75
C TRP A 91 5.34 -7.47 -0.27
N ILE A 92 6.47 -7.91 0.24
CA ILE A 92 7.63 -8.34 -0.57
C ILE A 92 7.83 -9.83 -0.29
N PRO A 93 7.64 -10.72 -1.27
CA PRO A 93 7.98 -12.12 -1.13
C PRO A 93 9.46 -12.26 -0.79
N ASP A 94 9.77 -13.11 0.18
CA ASP A 94 11.14 -13.46 0.51
C ASP A 94 11.73 -14.26 -0.67
N PRO A 95 12.77 -13.76 -1.36
CA PRO A 95 13.33 -14.41 -2.54
C PRO A 95 13.91 -15.79 -2.21
N ASN A 96 14.23 -16.05 -0.94
CA ASN A 96 14.76 -17.33 -0.48
C ASN A 96 13.67 -18.35 -0.10
N LYS A 97 12.39 -17.96 -0.12
CA LYS A 97 11.27 -18.84 0.24
C LYS A 97 10.43 -19.16 -0.99
N THR A 98 10.61 -20.36 -1.50
CA THR A 98 9.67 -20.96 -2.44
C THR A 98 8.43 -21.43 -1.68
N SER A 99 7.27 -20.83 -1.98
CA SER A 99 6.01 -21.36 -1.47
C SER A 99 5.74 -22.71 -2.13
N ARG A 100 5.51 -23.75 -1.33
CA ARG A 100 5.16 -25.09 -1.85
C ARG A 100 3.85 -25.11 -2.65
N LEU A 101 2.99 -24.11 -2.45
CA LEU A 101 1.66 -23.99 -3.07
C LEU A 101 1.63 -23.02 -4.25
N LEU A 102 2.47 -21.98 -4.22
CA LEU A 102 2.42 -20.87 -5.19
C LEU A 102 3.67 -20.74 -6.07
N GLY A 103 4.69 -21.56 -5.84
CA GLY A 103 5.95 -21.50 -6.59
C GLY A 103 6.82 -20.30 -6.19
N HIS A 104 7.63 -19.81 -7.15
CA HIS A 104 8.39 -18.59 -7.00
C HIS A 104 7.50 -17.41 -7.38
N ILE A 105 7.16 -16.56 -6.40
CA ILE A 105 6.44 -15.32 -6.64
C ILE A 105 7.51 -14.24 -6.74
N GLU A 106 7.76 -13.75 -7.95
CA GLU A 106 8.65 -12.62 -8.19
C GLU A 106 7.84 -11.31 -8.14
N GLY A 107 8.47 -10.24 -7.65
CA GLY A 107 7.88 -8.89 -7.57
C GLY A 107 7.31 -8.52 -6.20
N SER A 108 7.08 -7.23 -6.00
CA SER A 108 6.44 -6.68 -4.80
C SER A 108 4.98 -6.35 -5.06
N PHE A 109 4.14 -6.48 -4.03
CA PHE A 109 2.70 -6.30 -4.12
C PHE A 109 2.20 -5.34 -3.06
N LEU A 110 1.25 -4.50 -3.44
CA LEU A 110 0.42 -3.77 -2.49
C LEU A 110 -0.72 -4.70 -2.04
N VAL A 111 -0.90 -4.81 -0.73
CA VAL A 111 -2.06 -5.48 -0.13
C VAL A 111 -3.02 -4.38 0.29
N LEU A 112 -4.23 -4.40 -0.27
CA LEU A 112 -5.28 -3.47 0.12
C LEU A 112 -6.32 -4.22 0.93
N LYS A 113 -6.67 -3.70 2.10
CA LYS A 113 -7.63 -4.30 3.02
C LYS A 113 -8.73 -3.31 3.36
N PHE A 114 -9.95 -3.79 3.46
CA PHE A 114 -11.07 -2.97 3.91
C PHE A 114 -12.04 -3.78 4.77
N PRO A 115 -12.73 -3.13 5.73
CA PRO A 115 -13.75 -3.78 6.54
C PRO A 115 -14.88 -4.34 5.68
N TRP A 116 -15.12 -5.64 5.76
CA TRP A 116 -16.22 -6.26 5.02
C TRP A 116 -16.71 -7.52 5.72
N THR A 117 -18.01 -7.74 5.74
CA THR A 117 -18.61 -8.98 6.24
C THR A 117 -19.68 -9.45 5.27
N ASP A 118 -19.57 -10.70 4.82
CA ASP A 118 -20.55 -11.27 3.91
C ASP A 118 -21.91 -11.46 4.58
N SER A 119 -22.98 -11.49 3.78
CA SER A 119 -24.33 -11.72 4.32
C SER A 119 -24.54 -13.18 4.71
N GLY A 120 -25.38 -13.40 5.73
CA GLY A 120 -25.81 -14.73 6.15
C GLY A 120 -24.78 -15.50 6.99
N LEU A 121 -24.81 -16.84 6.88
CA LEU A 121 -24.00 -17.73 7.73
C LEU A 121 -22.48 -17.57 7.52
N GLN A 122 -22.07 -17.21 6.29
CA GLN A 122 -20.66 -16.93 5.97
C GLN A 122 -20.13 -15.74 6.77
N GLY A 123 -20.91 -14.66 6.88
CA GLY A 123 -20.54 -13.48 7.68
C GLY A 123 -20.40 -13.79 9.17
N ILE A 124 -21.29 -14.62 9.72
CA ILE A 124 -21.20 -15.06 11.12
C ILE A 124 -19.89 -15.83 11.34
N LEU A 125 -19.56 -16.75 10.43
CA LEU A 125 -18.31 -17.50 10.53
C LEU A 125 -17.08 -16.61 10.40
N GLN A 126 -17.10 -15.63 9.50
CA GLN A 126 -16.05 -14.63 9.35
C GLN A 126 -15.84 -13.82 10.65
N GLN A 127 -16.91 -13.36 11.28
CA GLN A 127 -16.82 -12.63 12.55
C GLN A 127 -16.23 -13.47 13.67
N VAL A 128 -16.62 -14.75 13.76
CA VAL A 128 -16.07 -15.67 14.76
C VAL A 128 -14.59 -15.94 14.47
N ALA A 129 -14.23 -16.23 13.22
CA ALA A 129 -12.85 -16.49 12.82
C ALA A 129 -11.94 -15.28 13.08
N ALA A 130 -12.37 -14.07 12.72
CA ALA A 130 -11.63 -12.84 12.99
C ALA A 130 -11.36 -12.68 14.50
N LYS A 131 -12.39 -12.89 15.33
CA LYS A 131 -12.26 -12.75 16.79
C LYS A 131 -11.33 -13.77 17.43
N ILE A 132 -11.28 -14.99 16.88
CA ILE A 132 -10.38 -16.04 17.37
C ILE A 132 -8.94 -15.74 16.96
N SER A 133 -8.72 -15.37 15.70
CA SER A 133 -7.37 -15.18 15.14
C SER A 133 -6.71 -13.87 15.59
N HIS A 134 -7.49 -12.79 15.71
CA HIS A 134 -6.97 -11.43 15.91
C HIS A 134 -7.55 -10.74 17.16
N GLY A 135 -8.27 -11.49 18.00
CA GLY A 135 -8.78 -11.03 19.29
C GLY A 135 -10.20 -10.46 19.24
N LEU A 136 -10.81 -10.25 20.41
CA LEU A 136 -12.25 -9.98 20.56
C LEU A 136 -12.77 -8.72 19.85
N LYS A 137 -11.88 -7.77 19.54
CA LYS A 137 -12.21 -6.52 18.83
C LYS A 137 -11.96 -6.57 17.32
N ALA A 138 -11.44 -7.69 16.82
CA ALA A 138 -11.17 -7.84 15.39
C ALA A 138 -12.47 -7.83 14.58
N ILE A 139 -12.40 -7.15 13.45
CA ILE A 139 -13.46 -7.10 12.45
C ILE A 139 -13.03 -7.94 11.24
N PRO A 140 -13.96 -8.60 10.54
CA PRO A 140 -13.63 -9.22 9.27
C PRO A 140 -13.23 -8.20 8.22
N GLU A 141 -12.26 -8.57 7.41
CA GLU A 141 -11.69 -7.74 6.36
C GLU A 141 -11.67 -8.53 5.04
N LYS A 142 -11.74 -7.80 3.94
CA LYS A 142 -11.49 -8.34 2.61
C LYS A 142 -10.23 -7.71 2.06
N GLU A 143 -9.40 -8.55 1.46
CA GLU A 143 -8.10 -8.14 0.90
C GLU A 143 -8.02 -8.44 -0.60
N PHE A 144 -7.24 -7.64 -1.31
CA PHE A 144 -6.84 -7.86 -2.70
C PHE A 144 -5.43 -7.33 -2.94
N LEU A 145 -4.80 -7.81 -4.02
CA LEU A 145 -3.40 -7.56 -4.31
C LEU A 145 -3.25 -6.74 -5.59
N LEU A 146 -2.30 -5.81 -5.60
CA LEU A 146 -1.90 -5.07 -6.80
C LEU A 146 -0.38 -5.15 -6.98
N PRO A 147 0.13 -5.41 -8.19
CA PRO A 147 1.56 -5.44 -8.43
C PRO A 147 2.16 -4.04 -8.31
N VAL A 148 3.34 -3.89 -7.70
CA VAL A 148 4.06 -2.61 -7.68
C VAL A 148 4.70 -2.34 -9.04
N SER A 149 5.32 -3.37 -9.61
CA SER A 149 5.90 -3.34 -10.96
C SER A 149 4.82 -3.15 -12.02
N PHE A 150 5.14 -2.37 -13.04
CA PHE A 150 4.23 -2.19 -14.17
C PHE A 150 4.07 -3.53 -14.93
N PRO A 151 2.84 -4.02 -15.16
CA PRO A 151 2.63 -5.28 -15.87
C PRO A 151 3.15 -5.23 -17.31
N ASN A 152 3.77 -6.31 -17.78
CA ASN A 152 4.24 -6.39 -19.18
C ASN A 152 3.09 -6.69 -20.18
N GLU A 153 3.34 -6.61 -21.49
CA GLU A 153 2.30 -6.81 -22.51
C GLU A 153 1.66 -8.21 -22.49
N GLU A 154 2.39 -9.24 -22.11
CA GLU A 154 1.86 -10.61 -22.01
C GLU A 154 0.92 -10.72 -20.80
N GLU A 155 1.31 -10.16 -19.65
CA GLU A 155 0.50 -10.08 -18.44
C GLU A 155 -0.77 -9.26 -18.65
N ILE A 156 -0.65 -8.08 -19.29
CA ILE A 156 -1.78 -7.22 -19.66
C ILE A 156 -2.82 -8.02 -20.45
N ARG A 157 -2.37 -8.76 -21.47
CA ARG A 157 -3.25 -9.55 -22.34
C ARG A 157 -3.85 -10.75 -21.62
N ALA A 158 -3.04 -11.47 -20.85
CA ALA A 158 -3.47 -12.67 -20.14
C ALA A 158 -4.48 -12.37 -19.03
N ARG A 159 -4.33 -11.24 -18.35
CA ARG A 159 -5.22 -10.77 -17.30
C ARG A 159 -6.44 -10.00 -17.82
N GLY A 160 -6.43 -9.60 -19.08
CA GLY A 160 -7.51 -8.83 -19.70
C GLY A 160 -7.53 -7.37 -19.27
N TYR A 161 -6.37 -6.81 -18.91
CA TYR A 161 -6.26 -5.38 -18.63
C TYR A 161 -6.42 -4.57 -19.92
N SER A 162 -6.88 -3.33 -19.78
CA SER A 162 -7.13 -2.45 -20.92
C SER A 162 -6.71 -1.03 -20.61
N PHE A 163 -6.23 -0.29 -21.60
CA PHE A 163 -5.97 1.14 -21.41
C PHE A 163 -7.27 1.92 -21.59
N ALA A 164 -7.54 2.85 -20.67
CA ALA A 164 -8.65 3.78 -20.80
C ALA A 164 -8.24 5.18 -20.31
N GLU A 165 -9.03 6.18 -20.72
CA GLU A 165 -8.83 7.57 -20.32
C GLU A 165 -9.43 7.80 -18.94
N VAL A 166 -8.61 8.36 -18.03
CA VAL A 166 -8.99 8.70 -16.67
C VAL A 166 -8.65 10.15 -16.38
N THR A 167 -9.60 10.88 -15.81
CA THR A 167 -9.45 12.28 -15.42
C THR A 167 -9.01 12.36 -13.96
N ILE A 168 -7.79 12.87 -13.73
CA ILE A 168 -7.19 13.01 -12.40
C ILE A 168 -6.89 14.50 -12.16
N GLY A 169 -7.53 15.09 -11.14
CA GLY A 169 -7.33 16.51 -10.82
C GLY A 169 -7.63 17.45 -11.99
N GLY A 170 -8.62 17.12 -12.82
CA GLY A 170 -9.01 17.90 -14.00
C GLY A 170 -8.12 17.71 -15.24
N LYS A 171 -7.16 16.78 -15.21
CA LYS A 171 -6.33 16.42 -16.37
C LYS A 171 -6.66 15.01 -16.85
N ASN A 172 -6.85 14.84 -18.15
CA ASN A 172 -7.05 13.52 -18.74
C ASN A 172 -5.69 12.85 -18.94
N THR A 173 -5.55 11.63 -18.43
CA THR A 173 -4.39 10.78 -18.64
C THR A 173 -4.84 9.39 -19.09
N THR A 174 -3.95 8.67 -19.78
CA THR A 174 -4.21 7.27 -20.10
C THR A 174 -3.67 6.40 -18.97
N GLY A 175 -4.53 5.58 -18.37
CA GLY A 175 -4.15 4.62 -17.35
C GLY A 175 -4.45 3.19 -17.80
N LEU A 176 -3.72 2.22 -17.25
CA LEU A 176 -4.05 0.81 -17.40
C LEU A 176 -5.16 0.45 -16.41
N ASN A 177 -6.37 0.22 -16.92
CA ASN A 177 -7.51 -0.27 -16.15
C ASN A 177 -7.26 -1.73 -15.73
N MET A 178 -7.25 -1.93 -14.42
CA MET A 178 -7.08 -3.21 -13.73
C MET A 178 -8.29 -3.52 -12.85
N ASP A 179 -9.49 -3.08 -13.22
CA ASP A 179 -10.75 -3.31 -12.50
C ASP A 179 -11.04 -4.79 -12.20
N VAL A 180 -10.55 -5.71 -13.02
CA VAL A 180 -10.65 -7.16 -12.80
C VAL A 180 -9.98 -7.63 -11.49
N GLU A 181 -9.02 -6.86 -10.97
CA GLU A 181 -8.36 -7.14 -9.68
C GLU A 181 -9.15 -6.57 -8.48
N LEU A 182 -10.22 -5.80 -8.73
CA LEU A 182 -11.07 -5.27 -7.66
C LEU A 182 -12.15 -6.26 -7.23
N PRO A 183 -12.30 -6.53 -5.93
CA PRO A 183 -13.44 -7.27 -5.43
C PRO A 183 -14.73 -6.44 -5.60
N ALA A 184 -15.81 -7.08 -6.05
CA ALA A 184 -17.12 -6.42 -6.24
C ALA A 184 -17.67 -5.78 -4.95
N GLU A 185 -17.23 -6.29 -3.80
CA GLU A 185 -17.58 -5.80 -2.47
C GLU A 185 -16.98 -4.42 -2.19
N LEU A 186 -15.87 -4.04 -2.82
CA LEU A 186 -15.28 -2.71 -2.62
C LEU A 186 -16.25 -1.63 -3.08
N ALA A 187 -16.86 -1.78 -4.26
CA ALA A 187 -17.86 -0.84 -4.75
C ALA A 187 -19.05 -0.71 -3.79
N ARG A 188 -19.52 -1.83 -3.24
CA ARG A 188 -20.62 -1.85 -2.24
C ARG A 188 -20.21 -1.19 -0.93
N TYR A 189 -19.01 -1.49 -0.45
CA TYR A 189 -18.44 -0.91 0.76
C TYR A 189 -18.35 0.62 0.64
N LEU A 190 -17.89 1.11 -0.51
CA LEU A 190 -17.79 2.54 -0.80
C LEU A 190 -19.15 3.21 -1.05
N GLY A 191 -20.24 2.44 -1.17
CA GLY A 191 -21.56 2.97 -1.53
C GLY A 191 -21.63 3.49 -2.97
N ALA A 192 -20.78 2.98 -3.86
CA ALA A 192 -20.72 3.44 -5.24
C ALA A 192 -21.92 2.92 -6.06
N GLU A 193 -22.65 3.83 -6.69
CA GLU A 193 -23.76 3.49 -7.59
C GLU A 193 -23.29 3.08 -8.98
N ARG A 194 -22.15 3.62 -9.42
CA ARG A 194 -21.52 3.32 -10.71
C ARG A 194 -20.30 2.42 -10.52
N GLN A 195 -19.87 1.81 -11.62
CA GLN A 195 -18.69 0.94 -11.64
C GLN A 195 -17.45 1.69 -11.13
N ILE A 196 -16.75 1.07 -10.17
CA ILE A 196 -15.43 1.50 -9.70
C ILE A 196 -14.38 0.66 -10.41
N GLY A 197 -13.32 1.32 -10.85
CA GLY A 197 -12.13 0.72 -11.44
C GLY A 197 -10.89 1.21 -10.73
N ILE A 198 -9.79 0.50 -10.93
CA ILE A 198 -8.47 0.89 -10.45
C ILE A 198 -7.53 1.00 -11.63
N PHE A 199 -6.77 2.08 -11.64
CA PHE A 199 -5.93 2.45 -12.76
C PHE A 199 -4.48 2.51 -12.31
N ARG A 200 -3.62 1.72 -12.95
CA ARG A 200 -2.17 1.94 -12.88
C ARG A 200 -1.85 3.12 -13.77
N VAL A 201 -1.33 4.19 -13.17
CA VAL A 201 -0.89 5.38 -13.89
C VAL A 201 0.62 5.40 -13.91
N ASP A 202 1.21 5.63 -15.08
CA ASP A 202 2.64 5.92 -15.14
C ASP A 202 2.86 7.29 -14.51
N GLN A 203 3.95 7.44 -13.76
CA GLN A 203 4.24 8.72 -13.14
C GLN A 203 4.60 9.74 -14.23
N LEU A 204 3.76 10.76 -14.39
CA LEU A 204 4.00 11.92 -15.24
C LEU A 204 5.22 12.72 -14.78
#